data_AF-A0AA97AVP9-F1
#
_entry.id   AF-A0AA97AVP9-F1
#
_cell.length_a   1.000
_cell.length_b   1.000
_cell.length_c   1.000
_cell.angle_alpha   90.00
_cell.angle_beta   90.00
_cell.angle_gamma   90.00
#
_symmetry.space_group_name_H-M   'P 1'
#
loop_
_entity.id
_entity.type
_entity.pdbx_description
1 polymer ?
#
loop_
_entity_poly.entity_id
_entity_poly.type
_entity_poly.pdbx_seq_one_letter_code
_entity_poly.pdbx_strand_id
1 'polypeptide(L)' 'MRYVKEESGLLNNFAIEPKMYEAEPPTQNQKRNYIFLGIAAVVLIGGLVAVAAAVS' A
#
# COMPACT_ATOMS: atom_id res chain seq x y z
N MET A 1 8.66 -13.81 29.37
CA MET A 1 9.83 -13.75 28.47
C MET A 1 9.37 -14.05 27.05
N ARG A 2 10.10 -13.55 26.04
CA ARG A 2 9.87 -13.76 24.59
C ARG A 2 10.03 -15.22 24.12
N TYR A 3 10.46 -16.07 25.05
CA TYR A 3 10.60 -17.52 24.95
C TYR A 3 10.30 -17.94 26.41
N VAL A 4 9.15 -18.49 26.79
CA VAL A 4 8.76 -19.89 26.66
C VAL A 4 7.54 -20.11 27.59
N LYS A 5 6.55 -20.90 27.17
CA LYS A 5 6.16 -22.19 27.78
C LYS A 5 5.15 -22.86 26.87
N GLU A 6 5.58 -23.91 26.17
CA GLU A 6 4.63 -24.99 25.88
C GLU A 6 4.05 -25.47 27.22
N GLU A 7 2.84 -26.01 27.22
CA GLU A 7 2.13 -26.45 28.44
C GLU A 7 2.99 -27.39 29.32
N SER A 8 3.93 -28.10 28.70
CA SER A 8 4.93 -29.01 29.30
C SER A 8 6.12 -28.32 29.99
N GLY A 9 6.31 -27.01 29.83
CA GLY A 9 7.42 -26.26 30.43
C GLY A 9 8.70 -26.21 29.59
N LEU A 10 8.73 -26.80 28.38
CA LEU A 10 9.89 -26.87 27.50
C LEU A 10 10.11 -25.59 26.68
N LEU A 11 11.39 -25.30 26.37
CA LEU A 11 11.82 -24.20 25.49
C LEU A 11 11.23 -24.36 24.09
N ASN A 12 10.34 -23.43 23.72
CA ASN A 12 9.78 -23.36 22.38
C ASN A 12 10.84 -22.82 21.39
N ASN A 13 11.30 -23.68 20.49
CA ASN A 13 12.24 -23.37 19.40
C ASN A 13 11.55 -23.18 18.02
N PHE A 14 10.22 -23.11 17.98
CA PHE A 14 9.49 -22.78 16.77
C PHE A 14 9.61 -21.29 16.45
N ALA A 15 9.65 -20.98 15.15
CA ALA A 15 9.59 -19.59 14.69
C ALA A 15 8.28 -18.94 15.14
N ILE A 16 8.35 -17.73 15.68
CA ILE A 16 7.16 -16.93 15.95
C ILE A 16 6.58 -16.54 14.59
N GLU A 17 5.39 -17.03 14.25
CA GLU A 17 4.71 -16.57 13.04
C GLU A 17 4.49 -15.06 13.14
N PRO A 18 5.02 -14.27 12.19
CA PRO A 18 4.78 -12.85 12.18
C PRO A 18 3.29 -12.63 11.99
N LYS A 19 2.76 -11.59 12.63
CA LYS A 19 1.39 -11.17 12.39
C LYS A 19 1.28 -10.78 10.91
N MET A 20 0.49 -11.52 10.15
CA MET A 20 0.28 -11.24 8.73
C MET A 20 -0.52 -9.94 8.60
N TYR A 21 0.00 -8.99 7.83
CA TYR A 21 -0.71 -7.77 7.46
C TYR A 21 -1.30 -7.96 6.08
N GLU A 22 -2.62 -8.13 6.01
CA GLU A 22 -3.34 -8.22 4.74
C GLU A 22 -3.59 -6.82 4.16
N ALA A 23 -3.65 -6.74 2.84
CA ALA A 23 -4.06 -5.52 2.18
C ALA A 23 -5.57 -5.31 2.39
N GLU A 24 -5.94 -4.22 3.07
CA GLU A 24 -7.34 -3.83 3.17
C GLU A 24 -7.82 -3.20 1.84
N PRO A 25 -9.08 -3.43 1.45
CA PRO A 25 -9.65 -2.74 0.31
C PRO A 25 -9.67 -1.22 0.55
N PRO A 26 -9.55 -0.39 -0.50
CA PRO A 26 -9.52 1.04 -0.32
C PRO A 26 -10.84 1.56 0.27
N THR A 27 -10.71 2.44 1.26
CA THR A 27 -11.80 3.20 1.85
C THR A 27 -12.47 4.12 0.82
N GLN A 28 -13.69 4.58 1.11
CA GLN A 28 -14.39 5.52 0.22
C GLN A 28 -13.62 6.83 -0.01
N ASN A 29 -12.88 7.31 1.01
CA ASN A 29 -12.02 8.48 0.86
C ASN A 29 -10.82 8.20 -0.06
N GLN A 30 -10.18 7.04 0.07
CA GLN A 30 -9.08 6.64 -0.83
C GLN A 30 -9.56 6.51 -2.28
N LYS A 31 -10.72 5.91 -2.52
CA LYS A 31 -11.31 5.83 -3.87
C LYS A 31 -11.53 7.22 -4.48
N ARG A 32 -12.08 8.16 -3.70
CA ARG A 32 -12.26 9.55 -4.14
C ARG A 32 -10.92 10.22 -4.46
N ASN A 33 -9.90 10.02 -3.61
CA ASN A 33 -8.58 10.57 -3.86
C ASN A 33 -7.93 9.98 -5.11
N TYR A 34 -8.12 8.69 -5.40
CA TYR A 34 -7.62 8.07 -6.62
C TYR A 34 -8.25 8.67 -7.88
N ILE A 35 -9.54 9.03 -7.84
CA ILE A 35 -10.19 9.74 -8.95
C ILE A 35 -9.51 11.10 -9.17
N PHE A 36 -9.28 11.87 -8.12
CA PHE A 36 -8.60 13.16 -8.24
C PHE A 36 -7.16 13.02 -8.76
N LEU A 37 -6.41 12.02 -8.28
CA LEU A 37 -5.06 11.73 -8.78
C LEU A 37 -5.08 11.34 -10.26
N GLY A 38 -6.06 10.53 -10.68
CA GLY A 38 -6.23 10.16 -12.08
C GLY A 38 -6.51 11.37 -12.97
N ILE A 39 -7.41 12.26 -12.54
CA ILE A 39 -7.71 13.51 -13.26
C ILE A 39 -6.46 14.39 -13.34
N ALA A 40 -5.75 14.58 -12.23
CA ALA A 40 -4.53 15.38 -12.20
C ALA A 40 -3.45 14.83 -13.15
N ALA A 41 -3.28 13.51 -13.18
CA ALA A 41 -2.33 12.86 -14.08
C ALA A 41 -2.70 13.07 -15.56
N VAL A 42 -3.98 12.90 -15.92
CA VAL A 42 -4.45 13.13 -17.30
C VAL A 42 -4.25 14.60 -17.72
N VAL A 43 -4.59 15.55 -16.85
CA VAL A 43 -4.39 16.98 -17.12
C VAL A 43 -2.91 17.30 -17.30
N LEU A 44 -2.05 16.76 -16.44
CA LEU A 44 -0.61 16.96 -16.53
C LEU A 44 -0.06 16.42 -17.86
N ILE A 45 -0.35 15.16 -18.18
CA ILE A 45 0.14 14.51 -19.40
C ILE A 45 -0.41 15.24 -20.64
N GLY A 46 -1.70 15.55 -20.67
CA GLY A 46 -2.33 16.28 -21.77
C GLY A 46 -1.72 17.67 -21.95
N GLY A 47 -1.48 18.38 -20.85
CA GLY A 47 -0.81 19.69 -20.87
C GLY A 47 0.61 19.61 -21.41
N LEU A 48 1.41 18.62 -20.99
CA LEU A 48 2.76 18.40 -21.51
C LEU A 48 2.77 18.09 -23.01
N VAL A 49 1.85 17.23 -23.48
CA VAL A 49 1.70 16.93 -24.91
C VAL A 49 1.30 18.17 -25.70
N ALA A 50 0.36 18.98 -25.18
CA ALA A 50 -0.06 20.22 -25.82
C ALA A 50 1.09 21.23 -25.93
N VAL A 51 1.88 21.40 -24.86
CA VAL A 51 3.08 22.26 -24.88
C VAL A 51 4.09 21.76 -25.90
N ALA A 52 4.38 20.45 -25.92
CA ALA A 52 5.32 19.87 -26.87
C ALA A 52 4.90 20.09 -28.33
N ALA A 53 3.62 19.91 -28.64
CA ALA A 53 3.08 20.17 -29.97
C ALA A 53 3.07 21.65 -30.36
N ALA A 54 2.98 22.57 -29.39
CA ALA A 54 2.98 24.01 -29.65
C ALA A 54 4.37 24.57 -29.96
N VAL A 55 5.44 23.88 -29.53
CA VAL A 55 6.83 24.33 -29.68
C VAL A 55 7.65 23.49 -30.67
N SER A 56 7.03 22.51 -31.32
CA SER A 56 7.63 21.65 -32.34
C SER A 56 7.65 22.27 -33.73
#